data_AF-A0A1J5L5F0-F1
#
_entry.id   AF-A0A1J5L5F0-F1
#
_cell.length_a   1.000
_cell.length_b   1.000
_cell.length_c   1.000
_cell.angle_alpha   90.00
_cell.angle_beta   90.00
_cell.angle_gamma   90.00
#
_symmetry.space_group_name_H-M   'P 1'
#
loop_
_entity.id
_entity.type
_entity.pdbx_description
1 polymer ?
#
loop_
_entity_poly.entity_id
_entity_poly.type
_entity_poly.pdbx_seq_one_letter_code
_entity_poly.pdbx_strand_id
1 'polypeptide(L)'
;MTIGLTPKPHSSGGKERLGRISKMGNRYLRRLLYLGALSQVSARRRGQPGDDWLWNIIQRKKPKQAAIALANRMARTLYALLKTETEFDPAKAA
;
A
#
# COMPACT_ATOMS: atom_id res chain seq x y z
N MET A 1 -19.88 -14.67 -23.05
CA MET A 1 -18.80 -14.00 -23.82
C MET A 1 -17.82 -13.42 -22.82
N THR A 2 -16.69 -14.10 -22.66
CA THR A 2 -15.72 -13.97 -21.55
C THR A 2 -14.61 -13.00 -21.90
N ILE A 3 -14.50 -11.91 -21.13
CA ILE A 3 -13.32 -11.04 -21.08
C ILE A 3 -12.48 -11.51 -19.89
N GLY A 4 -11.28 -12.02 -20.17
CA GLY A 4 -10.38 -12.67 -19.22
C GLY A 4 -9.85 -11.75 -18.12
N LEU A 5 -10.64 -11.57 -17.05
CA LEU A 5 -10.32 -10.73 -15.89
C LEU A 5 -10.70 -11.39 -14.55
N THR A 6 -10.78 -12.72 -14.50
CA THR A 6 -11.13 -13.45 -13.28
C THR A 6 -9.96 -14.34 -12.84
N PRO A 7 -9.20 -14.00 -11.79
CA PRO A 7 -8.25 -14.92 -11.21
C PRO A 7 -9.01 -16.00 -10.43
N LYS A 8 -8.78 -17.25 -10.83
CA LYS A 8 -9.32 -18.47 -10.23
C LYS A 8 -8.89 -18.57 -8.75
N PRO A 9 -9.83 -18.68 -7.79
CA PRO A 9 -9.49 -18.80 -6.38
C PRO A 9 -9.00 -20.22 -6.08
N HIS A 10 -7.70 -20.35 -5.78
CA HIS A 10 -7.18 -21.53 -5.09
C HIS A 10 -7.00 -21.19 -3.61
N SER A 11 -8.07 -21.41 -2.85
CA SER A 11 -7.98 -21.47 -1.39
C SER A 11 -7.51 -22.88 -1.01
N SER A 12 -6.28 -22.99 -0.52
CA SER A 12 -5.87 -24.19 0.21
C SER A 12 -5.08 -23.76 1.46
N GLY A 13 -5.63 -24.09 2.63
CA GLY A 13 -4.81 -24.24 3.83
C GLY A 13 -4.83 -23.14 4.89
N GLY A 14 -5.91 -22.35 5.03
CA GLY A 14 -6.36 -21.82 6.32
C GLY A 14 -5.35 -21.06 7.22
N LYS A 15 -4.32 -20.41 6.66
CA LYS A 15 -3.35 -19.61 7.43
C LYS A 15 -3.03 -18.33 6.67
N GLU A 16 -3.67 -17.23 7.04
CA GLU A 16 -3.36 -15.89 6.53
C GLU A 16 -1.99 -15.46 7.08
N ARG A 17 -0.92 -15.88 6.42
CA ARG A 17 0.43 -15.39 6.68
C ARG A 17 0.62 -14.08 5.93
N LEU A 18 0.93 -13.03 6.67
CA LEU A 18 1.43 -11.75 6.15
C LEU A 18 2.76 -11.98 5.41
N GLY A 19 2.67 -12.35 4.14
CA GLY A 19 3.81 -12.61 3.27
C GLY A 19 4.48 -11.34 2.76
N ARG A 20 5.61 -11.53 2.05
CA ARG A 20 6.30 -10.49 1.28
C ARG A 20 5.37 -9.86 0.24
N ILE A 21 5.64 -8.60 -0.11
CA ILE A 21 5.05 -7.92 -1.27
C ILE A 21 5.15 -8.87 -2.45
N SER A 22 4.00 -9.35 -2.94
CA SER A 22 3.95 -10.27 -4.06
C SER A 22 4.63 -9.62 -5.27
N LYS A 23 5.49 -10.38 -5.95
CA LYS A 23 5.97 -9.97 -7.29
C LYS A 23 4.83 -10.00 -8.32
N MET A 24 3.68 -10.61 -7.99
CA MET A 24 2.47 -10.59 -8.79
C MET A 24 1.80 -9.21 -8.75
N GLY A 25 1.38 -8.74 -9.92
CA GLY A 25 0.88 -7.38 -10.15
C GLY A 25 1.79 -6.58 -11.08
N ASN A 26 1.21 -5.58 -11.76
CA ASN A 26 1.90 -4.79 -12.77
C ASN A 26 3.12 -4.04 -12.16
N ARG A 27 4.31 -4.23 -12.75
CA ARG A 27 5.56 -3.55 -12.36
C ARG A 27 5.38 -2.02 -12.36
N TYR A 28 4.57 -1.51 -13.28
CA TYR A 28 4.22 -0.09 -13.40
C TYR A 28 3.46 0.42 -12.18
N LEU A 29 2.45 -0.30 -11.70
CA LEU A 29 1.69 0.06 -10.50
C LEU A 29 2.57 0.11 -9.26
N ARG A 30 3.48 -0.86 -9.11
CA ARG A 30 4.46 -0.84 -8.00
C ARG A 30 5.36 0.39 -8.06
N ARG A 31 5.80 0.78 -9.26
CA ARG A 31 6.62 1.98 -9.46
C ARG A 31 5.83 3.24 -9.10
N LEU A 32 4.59 3.36 -9.57
CA LEU A 32 3.73 4.51 -9.26
C LEU A 32 3.44 4.62 -7.75
N LEU A 33 3.09 3.52 -7.10
CA LEU A 33 2.84 3.49 -5.65
C LEU A 33 4.09 3.90 -4.86
N TYR A 34 5.25 3.40 -5.24
CA TYR A 34 6.50 3.78 -4.59
C TYR A 34 6.84 5.26 -4.82
N LEU A 35 6.68 5.78 -6.04
CA LEU A 35 6.94 7.18 -6.35
C LEU A 35 5.99 8.12 -5.59
N GLY A 36 4.69 7.79 -5.52
CA GLY A 36 3.71 8.53 -4.73
C GLY A 36 4.00 8.47 -3.22
N ALA A 37 4.36 7.31 -2.70
CA ALA A 37 4.76 7.18 -1.31
C ALA A 37 6.04 7.98 -1.00
N LEU A 38 7.00 7.99 -1.92
CA LEU A 38 8.24 8.75 -1.77
C LEU A 38 8.00 10.26 -1.79
N SER A 39 7.08 10.75 -2.64
CA SER A 39 6.71 12.16 -2.65
C SER A 39 6.02 12.58 -1.35
N GLN A 40 5.11 11.74 -0.82
CA GLN A 40 4.45 11.99 0.46
C GLN A 40 5.43 11.98 1.64
N VAL A 41 6.39 11.05 1.67
CA VAL A 41 7.47 11.03 2.67
C VAL A 41 8.32 12.30 2.58
N SER A 42 8.67 12.74 1.36
CA SER A 42 9.45 13.96 1.14
C SER A 42 8.70 15.23 1.56
N ALA A 43 7.39 15.29 1.31
CA ALA A 43 6.54 16.37 1.76
C ALA A 43 6.39 16.37 3.28
N ARG A 44 6.08 15.22 3.90
CA ARG A 44 5.89 15.10 5.35
C ARG A 44 7.16 15.47 6.12
N ARG A 45 8.34 15.15 5.60
CA ARG A 45 9.64 15.49 6.21
C ARG A 45 9.95 17.00 6.17
N ARG A 46 9.36 17.73 5.22
CA ARG A 46 9.47 19.20 5.12
C ARG A 46 8.38 19.95 5.89
N GLY A 47 7.32 19.25 6.28
CA GLY A 47 6.24 19.80 7.10
C GLY A 47 6.60 19.91 8.58
N GLN A 48 5.66 20.42 9.36
CA GLN A 48 5.78 20.54 10.81
C GLN A 48 5.85 19.16 11.49
N PRO A 49 6.54 19.03 12.64
CA PRO A 49 6.44 17.83 13.47
C PRO A 49 4.99 17.49 13.81
N GLY A 50 4.64 16.21 13.82
CA GLY A 50 3.32 15.74 14.29
C GLY A 50 3.41 14.30 14.76
N ASP A 51 2.38 13.81 15.47
CA ASP A 51 2.43 12.47 16.08
C ASP A 51 1.86 11.36 15.17
N ASP A 52 1.79 11.62 13.87
CA ASP A 52 1.23 10.65 12.93
C ASP A 52 2.16 9.45 12.76
N TRP A 53 1.57 8.29 12.47
CA TRP A 53 2.31 7.05 12.17
C TRP A 53 3.44 7.26 11.15
N LEU A 54 3.20 8.06 10.11
CA LEU A 54 4.20 8.34 9.08
C LEU A 54 5.37 9.16 9.62
N TRP A 55 5.11 10.15 10.47
CA TRP A 55 6.16 10.93 11.13
C TRP A 55 7.04 10.03 12.00
N ASN A 56 6.41 9.20 12.83
CA ASN A 56 7.10 8.25 13.70
C ASN A 56 8.01 7.28 12.92
N ILE A 57 7.60 6.84 11.72
CA ILE A 57 8.44 6.00 10.86
C ILE A 57 9.58 6.79 10.21
N ILE A 58 9.32 8.01 9.73
CA ILE A 58 10.33 8.86 9.11
C ILE A 58 11.45 9.19 10.09
N GLN A 59 11.13 9.39 11.37
CA GLN A 59 12.14 9.63 12.42
C GLN A 59 13.02 8.40 12.70
N ARG A 60 12.46 7.19 12.59
CA ARG A 60 13.15 5.93 12.94
C ARG A 60 13.90 5.26 11.79
N LYS A 61 13.57 5.58 10.53
CA LYS A 61 14.02 4.84 9.34
C LYS A 61 14.49 5.76 8.23
N LYS A 62 15.35 5.24 7.34
CA LYS A 62 15.79 5.96 6.14
C LYS A 62 14.58 6.29 5.23
N PRO A 63 14.57 7.43 4.51
CA PRO A 63 13.41 7.87 3.73
C PRO A 63 12.88 6.84 2.72
N LYS A 64 13.78 6.09 2.06
CA LYS A 64 13.40 5.02 1.12
C LYS A 64 12.68 3.87 1.81
N GLN A 65 13.07 3.52 3.05
CA GLN A 65 12.42 2.47 3.83
C GLN A 65 11.03 2.93 4.32
N ALA A 66 10.91 4.19 4.74
CA ALA A 66 9.62 4.80 5.07
C ALA A 66 8.67 4.80 3.86
N ALA A 67 9.17 5.13 2.67
CA ALA A 67 8.38 5.09 1.43
C ALA A 67 7.92 3.67 1.08
N ILE A 68 8.76 2.65 1.27
CA ILE A 68 8.36 1.24 1.07
C ILE A 68 7.25 0.84 2.06
N ALA A 69 7.38 1.22 3.33
CA ALA A 69 6.38 0.92 4.34
C ALA A 69 5.03 1.58 4.03
N LEU A 70 5.06 2.86 3.63
CA LEU A 70 3.88 3.61 3.22
C LEU A 70 3.24 3.00 1.96
N ALA A 71 4.02 2.69 0.93
CA ALA A 71 3.54 2.03 -0.28
C ALA A 71 2.87 0.67 0.03
N ASN A 72 3.41 -0.08 0.99
CA ASN A 72 2.80 -1.34 1.43
C ASN A 72 1.46 -1.10 2.15
N ARG A 73 1.36 -0.05 2.99
CA ARG A 73 0.10 0.34 3.62
C ARG A 73 -0.95 0.70 2.57
N MET A 74 -0.59 1.54 1.60
CA MET A 74 -1.47 1.92 0.48
C MET A 74 -1.92 0.73 -0.35
N ALA A 75 -1.00 -0.19 -0.68
CA ALA A 75 -1.31 -1.39 -1.45
C ALA A 75 -2.33 -2.30 -0.73
N ARG A 76 -2.25 -2.39 0.60
CA ARG A 76 -3.24 -3.14 1.40
C ARG A 76 -4.61 -2.47 1.38
N THR A 77 -4.67 -1.15 1.49
CA THR A 77 -5.92 -0.40 1.37
C THR A 77 -6.55 -0.61 0.00
N LEU A 78 -5.76 -0.45 -1.07
CA LEU A 78 -6.23 -0.68 -2.45
C LEU A 78 -6.71 -2.12 -2.66
N TYR A 79 -5.98 -3.11 -2.14
CA TYR A 79 -6.39 -4.51 -2.22
C TYR A 79 -7.71 -4.75 -1.46
N ALA A 80 -7.87 -4.18 -0.28
CA ALA A 80 -9.12 -4.27 0.48
C ALA A 80 -10.28 -3.67 -0.33
N LEU A 81 -10.13 -2.46 -0.86
CA LEU A 81 -11.15 -1.79 -1.68
C LEU A 81 -11.54 -2.59 -2.93
N LEU A 82 -10.54 -3.10 -3.66
CA LEU A 82 -10.78 -3.94 -4.85
C LEU A 82 -11.49 -5.26 -4.48
N LYS A 83 -11.24 -5.79 -3.29
CA LYS A 83 -11.88 -7.02 -2.81
C LYS A 83 -13.31 -6.79 -2.32
N THR A 84 -13.62 -5.62 -1.75
CA THR A 84 -14.96 -5.29 -1.27
C THR A 84 -15.85 -4.59 -2.29
N GLU A 85 -15.36 -4.25 -3.50
CA GLU A 85 -16.09 -3.45 -4.51
C GLU A 85 -16.68 -2.14 -3.96
N THR A 86 -16.14 -1.66 -2.83
CA THR A 86 -16.58 -0.46 -2.13
C THR A 86 -15.75 0.74 -2.56
N GLU A 87 -16.39 1.88 -2.77
CA GLU A 87 -15.72 3.14 -3.07
C GLU A 87 -14.74 3.56 -1.97
N PHE A 88 -13.68 4.30 -2.36
CA PHE A 88 -12.66 4.79 -1.44
C PHE A 88 -13.26 5.85 -0.50
N ASP A 89 -13.47 5.48 0.76
CA ASP A 89 -13.85 6.40 1.82
C ASP A 89 -12.60 6.97 2.53
N PRO A 90 -12.31 8.28 2.38
CA PRO A 90 -11.15 8.91 3.02
C PRO A 90 -11.23 8.88 4.55
N ALA A 91 -12.40 8.66 5.16
CA ALA A 91 -12.57 8.61 6.61
C ALA A 91 -11.98 7.34 7.25
N LYS A 92 -11.83 6.24 6.50
CA LYS A 92 -11.21 4.99 6.98
C LYS A 92 -9.68 4.96 6.82
N ALA A 93 -9.09 5.96 6.17
CA ALA A 93 -7.67 6.00 5.85
C ALA A 93 -6.82 6.88 6.81
N ALA A 94 -7.47 7.61 7.71
CA ALA A 94 -6.85 8.37 8.81
C ALA A 94 -6.44 7.42 9.95
#